data_AF-A0A7C1LIG4-F1
#
_entry.id   AF-A0A7C1LIG4-F1
#
_cell.length_a   1.000
_cell.length_b   1.000
_cell.length_c   1.000
_cell.angle_alpha   90.00
_cell.angle_beta   90.00
_cell.angle_gamma   90.00
#
_symmetry.space_group_name_H-M   'P 1'
#
loop_
_entity.id
_entity.type
_entity.pdbx_description
1 polymer ?
#
loop_
_entity_poly.entity_id
_entity_poly.type
_entity_poly.pdbx_seq_one_letter_code
_entity_poly.pdbx_strand_id
1 'polypeptide(L)'
;MSEGQINVKDFITLSTVMIGAVLTILALIWQVPPVSGIGTVTFLLMLSFILFVNSVSANSKAKYEVNLGKADEKYIHRFVSFAEYTFGLGFTLVIAGFTILGYKYLLGSGIGRNIGTLMLPIIFLLTAWILIFIYNTINYSGALSAIKSMKRNIWILLEALVLVVILFDFFEVITIP
;
A
#
# COMPACT_ATOMS: atom_id res chain seq x y z
N MET A 1 8.16 31.92 -19.54
CA MET A 1 7.65 30.62 -19.03
C MET A 1 6.67 30.12 -20.09
N SER A 2 6.96 29.03 -20.79
CA SER A 2 6.07 28.54 -21.85
C SER A 2 4.82 27.91 -21.25
N GLU A 3 3.66 28.36 -21.69
CA GLU A 3 2.36 27.72 -21.42
C GLU A 3 2.40 26.25 -21.89
N GLY A 4 1.98 25.31 -21.04
CA GLY A 4 1.74 23.91 -21.43
C GLY A 4 2.67 22.83 -20.85
N GLN A 5 3.52 23.10 -19.86
CA GLN A 5 4.24 22.02 -19.17
C GLN A 5 3.28 21.19 -18.30
N ILE A 6 2.97 19.97 -18.74
CA ILE A 6 2.24 18.98 -17.94
C ILE A 6 3.06 18.68 -16.68
N ASN A 7 2.55 19.11 -15.52
CA ASN A 7 3.20 18.86 -14.24
C ASN A 7 2.96 17.41 -13.79
N VAL A 8 3.95 16.54 -13.99
CA VAL A 8 3.89 15.14 -13.56
C VAL A 8 4.19 15.08 -12.05
N LYS A 9 3.22 14.63 -11.24
CA LYS A 9 3.45 14.33 -9.81
C LYS A 9 4.64 13.37 -9.65
N ASP A 10 5.55 13.69 -8.73
CA ASP A 10 6.76 12.91 -8.49
C ASP A 10 6.50 11.65 -7.65
N PHE A 11 5.97 10.62 -8.31
CA PHE A 11 5.86 9.29 -7.72
C PHE A 11 7.21 8.56 -7.67
N ILE A 12 8.26 9.07 -8.34
CA ILE A 12 9.58 8.42 -8.37
C ILE A 12 10.20 8.44 -6.97
N THR A 13 10.26 9.64 -6.37
CA THR A 13 10.81 9.78 -5.00
C THR A 13 10.02 8.94 -4.00
N LEU A 14 8.69 9.05 -4.00
CA LEU A 14 7.82 8.30 -3.08
C LEU A 14 7.98 6.78 -3.24
N SER A 15 7.94 6.28 -4.47
CA SER A 15 8.05 4.84 -4.74
C SER A 15 9.44 4.30 -4.40
N THR A 16 10.50 5.09 -4.62
CA THR A 16 11.87 4.70 -4.29
C THR A 16 12.07 4.59 -2.77
N VAL A 17 11.54 5.54 -1.99
CA VAL A 17 11.55 5.45 -0.52
C VAL A 17 10.79 4.20 -0.06
N MET A 18 9.62 3.93 -0.66
CA MET A 18 8.84 2.75 -0.31
C MET A 18 9.55 1.44 -0.68
N ILE A 19 10.29 1.38 -1.78
CA ILE A 19 11.16 0.25 -2.12
C ILE A 19 12.19 0.01 -1.00
N GLY A 20 12.90 1.06 -0.58
CA GLY A 20 13.88 0.96 0.50
C GLY A 20 13.25 0.47 1.81
N ALA A 21 12.08 1.00 2.15
CA ALA A 21 11.32 0.55 3.32
C ALA A 21 10.95 -0.93 3.22
N VAL A 22 10.35 -1.37 2.11
CA VAL A 22 9.96 -2.77 1.90
C VAL A 22 11.15 -3.72 1.99
N LEU A 23 12.29 -3.39 1.38
CA LEU A 23 13.50 -4.20 1.47
C LEU A 23 14.04 -4.28 2.89
N THR A 24 14.00 -3.16 3.63
CA THR A 24 14.40 -3.13 5.04
C THR A 24 13.50 -4.02 5.89
N ILE A 25 12.19 -3.93 5.69
CA ILE A 25 11.22 -4.77 6.42
C ILE A 25 11.45 -6.24 6.11
N LEU A 26 11.57 -6.59 4.82
CA LEU A 26 11.87 -7.97 4.40
C LEU A 26 13.14 -8.49 5.06
N ALA A 27 14.20 -7.68 5.14
CA ALA A 27 15.42 -8.08 5.82
C ALA A 27 15.21 -8.30 7.34
N LEU A 28 14.46 -7.42 8.00
CA LEU A 28 14.25 -7.48 9.45
C LEU A 28 13.32 -8.62 9.88
N ILE A 29 12.22 -8.86 9.16
CA ILE A 29 11.24 -9.88 9.57
C ILE A 29 11.80 -11.31 9.51
N TRP A 30 12.78 -11.55 8.65
CA TRP A 30 13.44 -12.85 8.54
C TRP A 30 14.53 -13.07 9.60
N GLN A 31 14.96 -12.04 10.34
CA GLN A 31 15.88 -12.20 11.46
C GLN A 31 15.19 -12.82 12.68
N VAL A 32 13.94 -12.43 12.94
CA VAL A 32 13.12 -12.94 14.04
C VAL A 32 11.74 -13.26 13.51
N PRO A 33 11.55 -14.36 12.77
CA PRO A 33 10.27 -14.65 12.12
C PRO A 33 9.17 -15.01 13.13
N PRO A 34 7.90 -14.67 12.87
CA PRO A 34 6.79 -15.23 13.64
C PRO A 34 6.67 -16.74 13.37
N VAL A 35 6.01 -17.45 14.29
CA VAL A 35 5.83 -18.92 14.21
C VAL A 35 5.05 -19.35 12.95
N SER A 36 4.17 -18.50 12.43
CA SER A 36 3.41 -18.71 11.18
C SER A 36 3.09 -17.37 10.51
N GLY A 37 2.68 -17.38 9.24
CA GLY A 37 2.22 -16.19 8.51
C GLY A 37 3.32 -15.43 7.77
N ILE A 38 4.60 -15.78 7.97
CA ILE A 38 5.72 -15.08 7.31
C ILE A 38 5.71 -15.28 5.80
N GLY A 39 5.22 -16.43 5.31
CA GLY A 39 5.11 -16.70 3.88
C GLY A 39 4.17 -15.70 3.20
N THR A 40 2.96 -15.55 3.75
CA THR A 40 1.97 -14.59 3.27
C THR A 40 2.49 -13.16 3.31
N VAL A 41 3.08 -12.73 4.43
CA VAL A 41 3.64 -11.37 4.57
C VAL A 41 4.75 -11.12 3.56
N THR A 42 5.69 -12.05 3.43
CA THR A 42 6.80 -11.93 2.47
C THR A 42 6.28 -11.80 1.05
N PHE A 43 5.29 -12.61 0.66
CA PHE A 43 4.70 -12.56 -0.66
C PHE A 43 4.00 -11.22 -0.96
N LEU A 44 3.21 -10.70 -0.01
CA LEU A 44 2.56 -9.40 -0.13
C LEU A 44 3.58 -8.27 -0.28
N LEU A 45 4.65 -8.29 0.51
CA LEU A 45 5.73 -7.30 0.43
C LEU A 45 6.53 -7.40 -0.87
N MET A 46 6.79 -8.60 -1.38
CA MET A 46 7.43 -8.79 -2.70
C MET A 46 6.55 -8.28 -3.85
N LEU A 47 5.25 -8.55 -3.82
CA LEU A 47 4.31 -7.97 -4.78
C LEU A 47 4.29 -6.45 -4.70
N SER A 48 4.28 -5.90 -3.48
CA SER A 48 4.39 -4.46 -3.27
C SER A 48 5.67 -3.87 -3.86
N PHE A 49 6.81 -4.55 -3.68
CA PHE A 49 8.09 -4.12 -4.26
C PHE A 49 8.00 -4.01 -5.79
N ILE A 50 7.46 -5.04 -6.46
CA ILE A 50 7.28 -5.04 -7.92
C ILE A 50 6.39 -3.87 -8.37
N LEU A 51 5.31 -3.61 -7.63
CA LEU A 51 4.40 -2.51 -7.93
C LEU A 51 5.07 -1.14 -7.79
N PHE A 52 5.91 -0.93 -6.77
CA PHE A 52 6.67 0.31 -6.64
C PHE A 52 7.71 0.48 -7.74
N VAL A 53 8.41 -0.59 -8.15
CA VAL A 53 9.33 -0.53 -9.30
C VAL A 53 8.57 -0.14 -10.58
N ASN A 54 7.39 -0.70 -10.79
CA ASN A 54 6.54 -0.34 -11.93
C ASN A 54 6.04 1.11 -11.86
N SER A 55 5.72 1.62 -10.67
CA SER A 55 5.39 3.03 -10.45
C SER A 55 6.55 3.95 -10.85
N VAL A 56 7.78 3.65 -10.41
CA VAL A 56 8.99 4.40 -10.80
C VAL A 56 9.19 4.37 -12.31
N SER A 57 9.10 3.19 -12.92
CA SER A 57 9.34 2.99 -14.35
C SER A 57 8.33 3.77 -15.20
N ALA A 58 7.04 3.65 -14.88
CA ALA A 58 5.98 4.34 -15.59
C ALA A 58 6.06 5.87 -15.45
N ASN A 59 6.33 6.38 -14.24
CA ASN A 59 6.48 7.81 -14.02
C ASN A 59 7.73 8.37 -14.72
N SER A 60 8.86 7.63 -14.69
CA SER A 60 10.09 7.99 -15.42
C SER A 60 9.85 8.07 -16.92
N LYS A 61 9.10 7.11 -17.49
CA LYS A 61 8.71 7.13 -18.90
C LYS A 61 7.83 8.34 -19.21
N ALA A 62 6.84 8.65 -18.37
CA ALA A 62 6.00 9.85 -18.55
C ALA A 62 6.86 11.13 -18.58
N LYS A 63 7.79 11.28 -17.63
CA LYS A 63 8.69 12.43 -17.55
C LYS A 63 9.62 12.55 -18.75
N TYR A 64 10.16 11.42 -19.22
CA TYR A 64 10.99 11.37 -20.42
C TYR A 64 10.23 11.86 -21.67
N GLU A 65 8.99 11.41 -21.85
CA GLU A 65 8.16 11.75 -23.00
C GLU A 65 7.69 13.21 -22.98
N VAL A 66 7.40 13.76 -21.79
CA VAL A 66 7.14 15.20 -21.59
C VAL A 66 8.36 16.02 -22.02
N ASN A 67 9.57 15.62 -21.61
CA ASN A 67 10.80 16.34 -21.93
C ASN A 67 11.15 16.27 -23.43
N LEU A 68 10.76 15.21 -24.12
CA LEU A 68 10.94 15.10 -25.56
C LEU A 68 9.94 15.95 -26.36
N GLY A 69 8.82 16.37 -25.77
CA GLY A 69 7.77 17.12 -26.45
C GLY A 69 7.09 16.37 -27.61
N LYS A 70 7.23 15.04 -27.66
CA LYS A 70 6.78 14.19 -28.78
C LYS A 70 5.50 13.41 -28.52
N ALA A 71 5.01 13.39 -27.28
CA ALA A 71 3.87 12.56 -26.87
C ALA A 71 2.63 13.39 -26.58
N ASP A 72 1.45 12.84 -26.90
CA ASP A 72 0.19 13.48 -26.57
C ASP A 72 -0.08 13.46 -25.05
N GLU A 73 -0.87 14.43 -24.58
CA GLU A 73 -1.21 14.57 -23.16
C GLU A 73 -1.94 13.33 -22.61
N LYS A 74 -2.78 12.69 -23.44
CA LYS A 74 -3.55 11.51 -23.07
C LYS A 74 -2.66 10.29 -22.81
N TYR A 75 -1.59 10.14 -23.56
CA TYR A 75 -0.58 9.10 -23.45
C TYR A 75 0.23 9.32 -22.19
N ILE A 76 0.69 10.54 -21.94
CA ILE A 76 1.39 10.91 -20.70
C ILE A 76 0.49 10.62 -19.48
N HIS A 77 -0.79 11.03 -19.53
CA HIS A 77 -1.74 10.81 -18.44
C HIS A 77 -1.99 9.32 -18.16
N ARG A 78 -1.94 8.44 -19.16
CA ARG A 78 -2.05 6.98 -18.96
C ARG A 78 -0.89 6.43 -18.11
N PHE A 79 0.34 6.85 -18.39
CA PHE A 79 1.50 6.43 -17.59
C PHE A 79 1.47 6.98 -16.17
N VAL A 80 1.08 8.25 -16.00
CA VAL A 80 0.94 8.85 -14.66
C VAL A 80 -0.17 8.14 -13.86
N SER A 81 -1.30 7.86 -14.50
CA SER A 81 -2.39 7.12 -13.86
C SER A 81 -1.97 5.71 -13.48
N PHE A 82 -1.24 5.01 -14.36
CA PHE A 82 -0.74 3.66 -14.06
C PHE A 82 0.24 3.69 -12.89
N ALA A 83 1.16 4.66 -12.84
CA ALA A 83 2.08 4.84 -11.71
C ALA A 83 1.32 5.07 -10.39
N GLU A 84 0.27 5.90 -10.41
CA GLU A 84 -0.57 6.14 -9.24
C GLU A 84 -1.30 4.85 -8.78
N TYR A 85 -1.82 4.06 -9.71
CA TYR A 85 -2.51 2.81 -9.39
C TYR A 85 -1.56 1.76 -8.81
N THR A 86 -0.39 1.57 -9.42
CA THR A 86 0.60 0.60 -8.91
C THR A 86 1.17 1.05 -7.57
N PHE A 87 1.44 2.34 -7.39
CA PHE A 87 1.82 2.88 -6.08
C PHE A 87 0.75 2.63 -5.01
N GLY A 88 -0.51 2.98 -5.31
CA GLY A 88 -1.63 2.81 -4.37
C GLY A 88 -1.85 1.36 -3.97
N LEU A 89 -1.86 0.45 -4.94
CA LEU A 89 -1.99 -0.99 -4.68
C LEU A 89 -0.79 -1.51 -3.88
N GLY A 90 0.44 -1.12 -4.23
CA GLY A 90 1.64 -1.51 -3.49
C GLY A 90 1.54 -1.08 -2.03
N PHE A 91 1.19 0.18 -1.78
CA PHE A 91 1.01 0.70 -0.43
C PHE A 91 -0.04 -0.07 0.38
N THR A 92 -1.17 -0.43 -0.24
CA THR A 92 -2.19 -1.29 0.38
C THR A 92 -1.66 -2.68 0.72
N LEU A 93 -0.83 -3.29 -0.13
CA LEU A 93 -0.19 -4.57 0.18
C LEU A 93 0.83 -4.46 1.33
N VAL A 94 1.53 -3.33 1.45
CA VAL A 94 2.38 -3.04 2.62
C VAL A 94 1.54 -3.01 3.90
N ILE A 95 0.45 -2.22 3.91
CA ILE A 95 -0.45 -2.12 5.06
C ILE A 95 -1.03 -3.50 5.42
N ALA A 96 -1.51 -4.25 4.43
CA ALA A 96 -2.01 -5.61 4.63
C ALA A 96 -0.94 -6.53 5.23
N GLY A 97 0.26 -6.53 4.66
CA GLY A 97 1.40 -7.30 5.14
C GLY A 97 1.75 -6.97 6.59
N PHE A 98 1.84 -5.70 6.96
CA PHE A 98 2.09 -5.27 8.34
C PHE A 98 0.98 -5.66 9.29
N THR A 99 -0.28 -5.58 8.86
CA THR A 99 -1.43 -5.95 9.69
C THR A 99 -1.38 -7.44 10.03
N ILE A 100 -1.13 -8.30 9.03
CA ILE A 100 -0.97 -9.75 9.22
C ILE A 100 0.26 -10.05 10.07
N LEU A 101 1.38 -9.40 9.79
CA LEU A 101 2.63 -9.58 10.52
C LEU A 101 2.48 -9.26 12.00
N GLY A 102 1.94 -8.07 12.32
CA GLY A 102 1.70 -7.65 13.69
C GLY A 102 0.76 -8.61 14.41
N TYR A 103 -0.33 -9.02 13.76
CA TYR A 103 -1.24 -10.04 14.27
C TYR A 103 -0.51 -11.36 14.59
N LYS A 104 0.31 -11.88 13.68
CA LYS A 104 1.02 -13.16 13.86
C LYS A 104 2.10 -13.10 14.94
N TYR A 105 2.79 -11.97 15.09
CA TYR A 105 3.69 -11.77 16.23
C TYR A 105 2.93 -11.77 17.55
N LEU A 106 1.78 -11.10 17.63
CA LEU A 106 0.96 -11.09 18.84
C LEU A 106 0.45 -12.50 19.17
N LEU A 107 0.01 -13.25 18.15
CA LEU A 107 -0.46 -14.62 18.30
C LEU A 107 0.65 -15.58 18.78
N GLY A 108 1.87 -15.43 18.26
CA GLY A 108 3.02 -16.24 18.65
C GLY A 108 3.71 -15.78 19.95
N SER A 109 3.35 -14.61 20.48
CA SER A 109 3.85 -14.09 21.76
C SER A 109 3.08 -14.67 22.94
N GLY A 110 3.54 -14.38 24.16
CA GLY A 110 2.82 -14.74 25.40
C GLY A 110 1.41 -14.14 25.54
N ILE A 111 0.99 -13.24 24.63
CA ILE A 111 -0.39 -12.73 24.56
C ILE A 111 -1.34 -13.79 23.99
N GLY A 112 -0.93 -14.57 22.98
CA GLY A 112 -1.73 -15.64 22.39
C GLY A 112 -3.08 -15.16 21.81
N ARG A 113 -4.09 -16.03 21.89
CA ARG A 113 -5.46 -15.76 21.41
C ARG A 113 -6.30 -15.01 22.44
N ASN A 114 -6.01 -13.73 22.57
CA ASN A 114 -6.79 -12.80 23.37
C ASN A 114 -7.47 -11.75 22.51
N ILE A 115 -8.49 -11.08 23.06
CA ILE A 115 -9.22 -10.03 22.34
C ILE A 115 -8.30 -8.88 21.90
N GLY A 116 -7.23 -8.60 22.68
CA GLY A 116 -6.20 -7.63 22.32
C GLY A 116 -5.47 -7.95 21.01
N THR A 117 -5.28 -9.24 20.71
CA THR A 117 -4.66 -9.73 19.47
C THR A 117 -5.49 -9.40 18.24
N LEU A 118 -6.82 -9.34 18.37
CA LEU A 118 -7.72 -8.88 17.32
C LEU A 118 -7.86 -7.36 17.27
N MET A 119 -7.90 -6.71 18.43
CA MET A 119 -8.09 -5.26 18.50
C MET A 119 -6.92 -4.47 17.88
N LEU A 120 -5.67 -4.91 18.09
CA LEU A 120 -4.49 -4.21 17.60
C LEU A 120 -4.43 -4.07 16.06
N PRO A 121 -4.61 -5.13 15.25
CA PRO A 121 -4.65 -4.98 13.79
C PRO A 121 -5.84 -4.12 13.31
N ILE A 122 -6.98 -4.18 14.01
CA ILE A 122 -8.14 -3.33 13.70
C ILE A 122 -7.81 -1.86 13.97
N ILE A 123 -7.24 -1.54 15.14
CA ILE A 123 -6.84 -0.17 15.51
C ILE A 123 -5.80 0.34 14.51
N PHE A 124 -4.81 -0.47 14.17
CA PHE A 124 -3.78 -0.11 13.17
C PHE A 124 -4.40 0.28 11.83
N LEU A 125 -5.32 -0.54 11.29
CA LEU A 125 -6.00 -0.24 10.03
C LEU A 125 -6.91 0.99 10.13
N LEU A 126 -7.67 1.14 11.21
CA LEU A 126 -8.50 2.32 11.43
C LEU A 126 -7.65 3.60 11.47
N THR A 127 -6.52 3.58 12.17
CA THR A 127 -5.58 4.72 12.19
C THR A 127 -5.04 5.01 10.80
N ALA A 128 -4.62 3.98 10.04
CA ALA A 128 -4.16 4.15 8.67
C ALA A 128 -5.25 4.78 7.77
N TRP A 129 -6.50 4.30 7.89
CA TRP A 129 -7.63 4.83 7.12
C TRP A 129 -7.93 6.29 7.45
N ILE A 130 -7.92 6.65 8.73
CA ILE A 130 -8.15 8.03 9.18
C ILE A 130 -7.08 8.95 8.61
N LEU A 131 -5.80 8.59 8.71
CA LEU A 131 -4.71 9.41 8.19
C LEU A 131 -4.80 9.59 6.67
N ILE A 132 -5.14 8.53 5.94
CA ILE A 132 -5.29 8.60 4.49
C ILE A 132 -6.53 9.43 4.11
N PHE A 133 -7.61 9.36 4.89
CA PHE A 133 -8.78 10.21 4.70
C PHE A 133 -8.45 11.69 4.90
N ILE A 134 -7.71 12.03 5.96
CA ILE A 134 -7.23 13.40 6.23
C ILE A 134 -6.37 13.88 5.06
N TYR A 135 -5.38 13.08 4.64
CA TYR A 135 -4.51 13.42 3.51
C TYR A 135 -5.32 13.69 2.23
N ASN A 136 -6.29 12.84 1.92
CA ASN A 136 -7.13 13.02 0.75
C ASN A 136 -8.03 14.25 0.84
N THR A 137 -8.52 14.60 2.01
CA THR A 137 -9.33 15.82 2.21
C THR A 137 -8.51 17.09 2.00
N ILE A 138 -7.22 17.06 2.33
CA ILE A 138 -6.28 18.17 2.07
C ILE A 138 -5.95 18.25 0.57
N ASN A 139 -5.69 17.10 -0.06
CA ASN A 139 -5.24 17.02 -1.46
C ASN A 139 -6.36 17.24 -2.48
N TYR A 140 -7.59 16.83 -2.16
CA TYR A 140 -8.79 17.13 -2.94
C TYR A 140 -9.63 18.11 -2.14
N SER A 141 -9.69 19.38 -2.55
CA SER A 141 -10.34 20.50 -1.85
C SER A 141 -11.83 20.27 -1.54
N GLY A 142 -12.16 19.38 -0.59
CA GLY A 142 -13.50 19.02 -0.16
C GLY A 142 -13.69 17.54 0.20
N ALA A 143 -14.30 17.26 1.36
CA ALA A 143 -14.51 15.89 1.86
C ALA A 143 -15.35 14.99 0.91
N LEU A 144 -16.26 15.58 0.13
CA LEU A 144 -17.17 14.84 -0.75
C LEU A 144 -16.48 14.30 -2.01
N SER A 145 -15.43 14.96 -2.50
CA SER A 145 -14.64 14.49 -3.65
C SER A 145 -13.65 13.40 -3.23
N ALA A 146 -13.15 13.44 -1.99
CA ALA A 146 -12.30 12.39 -1.42
C ALA A 146 -13.04 11.03 -1.31
N ILE A 147 -14.31 11.03 -0.88
CA ILE A 147 -15.16 9.81 -0.79
C ILE A 147 -15.53 9.25 -2.17
N LYS A 148 -15.65 10.13 -3.19
CA LYS A 148 -15.93 9.73 -4.58
C LYS A 148 -14.73 9.11 -5.29
N SER A 149 -13.54 9.08 -4.69
CA SER A 149 -12.38 8.42 -5.28
C SER A 149 -12.56 6.90 -5.28
N MET A 150 -13.10 6.38 -6.39
CA MET A 150 -13.31 4.95 -6.64
C MET A 150 -12.04 4.13 -6.38
N LYS A 151 -10.87 4.69 -6.69
CA LYS A 151 -9.56 4.06 -6.46
C LYS A 151 -9.35 3.75 -4.97
N ARG A 152 -9.63 4.71 -4.09
CA ARG A 152 -9.42 4.56 -2.64
C ARG A 152 -10.39 3.56 -2.01
N ASN A 153 -11.62 3.50 -2.49
CA ASN A 153 -12.62 2.57 -1.96
C ASN A 153 -12.24 1.11 -2.23
N ILE A 154 -11.63 0.82 -3.39
CA ILE A 154 -11.10 -0.52 -3.71
C ILE A 154 -9.99 -0.91 -2.73
N TRP A 155 -9.08 0.03 -2.42
CA TRP A 155 -7.97 -0.20 -1.48
C TRP A 155 -8.45 -0.48 -0.06
N ILE A 156 -9.39 0.32 0.45
CA ILE A 156 -10.00 0.09 1.77
C ILE A 156 -10.72 -1.25 1.81
N LEU A 157 -11.39 -1.64 0.73
CA LEU A 157 -12.06 -2.94 0.65
C LEU A 157 -11.07 -4.11 0.73
N LEU A 158 -9.92 -4.02 0.06
CA LEU A 158 -8.85 -5.02 0.20
C LEU A 158 -8.31 -5.08 1.63
N GLU A 159 -8.10 -3.92 2.26
CA GLU A 159 -7.65 -3.83 3.66
C GLU A 159 -8.70 -4.42 4.63
N ALA A 160 -9.99 -4.23 4.36
CA ALA A 160 -11.08 -4.84 5.13
C ALA A 160 -11.15 -6.36 4.95
N LEU A 161 -10.90 -6.88 3.75
CA LEU A 161 -10.81 -8.34 3.51
C LEU A 161 -9.70 -8.98 4.33
N VAL A 162 -8.58 -8.29 4.55
CA VAL A 162 -7.50 -8.77 5.42
C VAL A 162 -7.99 -8.94 6.86
N LEU A 163 -8.83 -8.03 7.38
CA LEU A 163 -9.42 -8.21 8.71
C LEU A 163 -10.32 -9.44 8.78
N VAL A 164 -11.10 -9.72 7.73
CA VAL A 164 -11.93 -10.93 7.67
C VAL A 164 -11.05 -12.18 7.71
N VAL A 165 -9.96 -12.20 6.95
CA VAL A 165 -9.00 -13.30 6.95
C VAL A 165 -8.33 -13.48 8.32
N ILE A 166 -7.95 -12.39 9.00
CA ILE A 166 -7.41 -12.41 10.36
C ILE A 166 -8.43 -12.95 11.37
N LEU A 167 -9.71 -12.57 11.25
CA LEU A 167 -10.77 -13.09 12.10
C LEU A 167 -10.93 -14.60 11.91
N PHE A 168 -10.93 -15.09 10.68
CA PHE A 168 -11.02 -16.52 10.40
C PHE A 168 -9.80 -17.30 10.92
N ASP A 169 -8.59 -16.74 10.82
CA ASP A 169 -7.39 -17.33 11.43
C ASP A 169 -7.46 -17.36 12.96
N PHE A 170 -7.95 -16.29 13.58
CA PHE A 170 -8.09 -16.21 15.03
C PHE A 170 -9.06 -17.24 15.59
N PHE A 171 -10.17 -17.48 14.89
CA PHE A 171 -11.15 -18.51 15.25
C PHE A 171 -10.80 -19.91 14.72
N GLU A 172 -9.59 -20.11 14.18
CA GLU A 172 -9.10 -21.40 13.65
C GLU A 172 -9.91 -21.99 12.50
N VAL A 173 -10.67 -21.16 11.77
CA VAL A 173 -11.43 -21.60 10.59
C VAL A 173 -10.47 -21.88 9.43
N ILE A 174 -9.43 -21.05 9.29
CA ILE A 174 -8.34 -21.21 8.33
C ILE A 174 -7.00 -20.94 9.03
N THR A 175 -5.88 -21.23 8.36
CA THR A 175 -4.56 -20.82 8.82
C THR A 175 -3.85 -20.00 7.75
N ILE A 176 -3.44 -18.78 8.10
CA ILE A 176 -2.60 -17.92 7.28
C ILE A 176 -1.15 -18.46 7.34
N PRO A 177 -0.60 -18.95 6.22
CA PRO A 177 0.73 -19.54 6.15
C PRO A 177 1.85 -18.49 6.16
#